data_AF-A0A3B8QWB9-F1
#
_entry.id   AF-A0A3B8QWB9-F1
#
_cell.length_a   1.000
_cell.length_b   1.000
_cell.length_c   1.000
_cell.angle_alpha   90.00
_cell.angle_beta   90.00
_cell.angle_gamma   90.00
#
_symmetry.space_group_name_H-M   'P 1'
#
loop_
_entity.id
_entity.type
_entity.pdbx_description
1 polymer ?
#
loop_
_entity_poly.entity_id
_entity_poly.type
_entity_poly.pdbx_seq_one_letter_code
_entity_poly.pdbx_strand_id
1 'polypeptide(L)'
;MKKLLSLLTVAIITLGNNDALAQSRNEANVATLYRTSAAVDNARIHMATFDTNVKKNNGSVFDYNWENCQIGAELFQGQSGLKVEYWCEKGFYRE
;
A
#
# COMPACT_ATOMS: atom_id res chain seq x y z
N MET A 1 -25.65 58.80 18.04
CA MET A 1 -25.50 58.69 19.51
C MET A 1 -24.88 57.34 19.84
N LYS A 2 -23.75 57.35 20.60
CA LYS A 2 -23.24 56.33 21.55
C LYS A 2 -23.20 54.86 21.09
N LYS A 3 -22.17 54.05 21.31
CA LYS A 3 -20.80 54.08 21.84
C LYS A 3 -20.26 52.66 21.55
N LEU A 4 -18.95 52.54 21.41
CA LEU A 4 -18.19 51.29 21.39
C LEU A 4 -18.78 50.17 22.28
N LEU A 5 -18.74 48.93 21.80
CA LEU A 5 -18.15 47.86 22.60
C LEU A 5 -17.19 47.04 21.75
N SER A 6 -15.99 46.95 22.31
CA SER A 6 -14.78 46.34 21.81
C SER A 6 -14.65 44.94 22.42
N LEU A 7 -13.91 44.07 21.72
CA LEU A 7 -13.20 42.89 22.23
C LEU A 7 -14.03 41.70 22.75
N LEU A 8 -13.98 40.59 22.01
CA LEU A 8 -13.15 39.46 22.44
C LEU A 8 -12.78 38.57 21.25
N THR A 9 -11.55 38.72 20.76
CA THR A 9 -10.90 37.70 19.94
C THR A 9 -10.66 36.48 20.82
N VAL A 10 -11.51 35.45 20.69
CA VAL A 10 -11.12 34.11 21.13
C VAL A 10 -10.36 33.48 19.96
N ALA A 11 -9.06 33.75 19.90
CA ALA A 11 -8.15 32.90 19.14
C ALA A 11 -8.09 31.56 19.86
N ILE A 12 -8.90 30.60 19.40
CA ILE A 12 -8.72 29.20 19.81
C ILE A 12 -7.45 28.74 19.10
N ILE A 13 -6.32 28.87 19.80
CA ILE A 13 -5.10 28.14 19.46
C ILE A 13 -5.43 26.69 19.78
N THR A 14 -6.02 25.97 18.82
CA THR A 14 -5.93 24.52 18.86
C THR A 14 -4.45 24.21 18.68
N LEU A 15 -3.79 23.88 19.79
CA LEU A 15 -2.62 23.03 19.78
C LEU A 15 -3.08 21.74 19.11
N GLY A 16 -3.00 21.70 17.78
CA GLY A 16 -3.28 20.53 16.99
C GLY A 16 -2.24 19.50 17.38
N ASN A 17 -2.62 18.63 18.31
CA ASN A 17 -1.93 17.37 18.51
C ASN A 17 -1.86 16.74 17.13
N ASN A 18 -0.64 16.59 16.60
CA ASN A 18 -0.39 15.75 15.45
C ASN A 18 -0.55 14.30 15.92
N ASP A 19 -1.78 13.92 16.26
CA ASP A 19 -2.16 12.52 16.36
C ASP A 19 -2.13 12.01 14.93
N ALA A 20 -0.93 11.61 14.49
CA ALA A 20 -0.76 10.80 13.32
C ALA A 20 -1.64 9.57 13.54
N LEU A 21 -2.83 9.56 12.94
CA LEU A 21 -3.68 8.41 12.88
C LEU A 21 -2.87 7.33 12.16
N ALA A 22 -2.21 6.48 12.94
CA ALA A 22 -1.61 5.26 12.44
C ALA A 22 -2.76 4.39 11.95
N GLN A 23 -3.14 4.59 10.69
CA GLN A 23 -4.15 3.77 10.04
C GLN A 23 -3.60 2.35 10.03
N SER A 24 -4.17 1.48 10.86
CA SER A 24 -3.86 0.05 10.88
C SER A 24 -3.99 -0.47 9.45
N ARG A 25 -2.87 -0.86 8.83
CA ARG A 25 -2.89 -1.39 7.48
C ARG A 25 -3.56 -2.76 7.51
N ASN A 26 -4.57 -2.95 6.66
CA ASN A 26 -5.32 -4.19 6.61
C ASN A 26 -4.59 -5.20 5.73
N GLU A 27 -3.89 -6.16 6.35
CA GLU A 27 -3.16 -7.23 5.66
C GLU A 27 -4.05 -8.02 4.68
N ALA A 28 -5.36 -8.09 4.92
CA ALA A 28 -6.29 -8.76 4.01
C ALA A 28 -6.42 -8.09 2.64
N ASN A 29 -5.99 -6.82 2.52
CA ASN A 29 -6.02 -6.04 1.28
C ASN A 29 -4.69 -6.03 0.53
N VAL A 30 -3.65 -6.69 1.04
CA VAL A 30 -2.29 -6.59 0.52
C VAL A 30 -1.96 -7.78 -0.38
N ALA A 31 -1.23 -7.53 -1.46
CA ALA A 31 -0.61 -8.56 -2.28
C ALA A 31 0.90 -8.31 -2.37
N THR A 32 1.70 -9.37 -2.39
CA THR A 32 3.16 -9.28 -2.46
C THR A 32 3.67 -10.16 -3.60
N LEU A 33 4.48 -9.57 -4.49
CA LEU A 33 5.16 -10.23 -5.59
C LEU A 33 6.50 -10.78 -5.12
N TYR A 34 6.73 -12.04 -5.45
CA TYR A 34 7.97 -12.76 -5.22
C TYR A 34 8.54 -13.28 -6.53
N ARG A 35 9.83 -13.64 -6.48
CA ARG A 35 10.46 -14.48 -7.48
C ARG A 35 11.40 -15.52 -6.87
N THR A 36 11.79 -16.52 -7.66
CA THR A 36 12.89 -17.43 -7.28
C THR A 36 14.25 -16.77 -7.50
N SER A 37 15.29 -17.32 -6.87
CA SER A 37 16.68 -16.96 -7.18
C SER A 37 17.22 -17.84 -8.30
N ALA A 38 18.04 -17.26 -9.18
CA ALA A 38 18.80 -18.00 -10.18
C ALA A 38 20.09 -18.65 -9.61
N ALA A 39 20.49 -18.25 -8.40
CA ALA A 39 21.77 -18.63 -7.80
C ALA A 39 21.63 -19.46 -6.51
N VAL A 40 20.46 -19.42 -5.87
CA VAL A 40 20.21 -20.09 -4.58
C VAL A 40 18.93 -20.87 -4.69
N ASP A 41 19.02 -22.19 -4.60
CA ASP A 41 17.86 -23.07 -4.67
C ASP A 41 16.87 -22.76 -3.55
N ASN A 42 15.57 -22.78 -3.88
CA ASN A 42 14.46 -22.51 -2.97
C ASN A 42 14.45 -21.11 -2.31
N ALA A 43 15.31 -20.19 -2.75
CA ALA A 43 15.26 -18.82 -2.25
C ALA A 43 14.03 -18.08 -2.80
N ARG A 44 13.27 -17.49 -1.88
CA ARG A 44 12.15 -16.59 -2.18
C ARG A 44 12.62 -15.14 -2.04
N ILE A 45 12.63 -14.42 -3.16
CA ILE A 45 13.08 -13.03 -3.22
C ILE A 45 11.85 -12.13 -3.30
N HIS A 46 11.70 -11.23 -2.32
CA HIS A 46 10.70 -10.16 -2.36
C HIS A 46 11.00 -9.18 -3.49
N MET A 47 9.98 -8.79 -4.23
CA MET A 47 10.12 -7.82 -5.32
C MET A 47 9.30 -6.56 -5.12
N ALA A 48 8.04 -6.71 -4.74
CA ALA A 48 7.14 -5.59 -4.57
C ALA A 48 5.98 -5.96 -3.64
N THR A 49 5.43 -4.97 -2.95
CA THR A 49 4.20 -5.10 -2.17
C THR A 49 3.19 -4.06 -2.67
N PHE A 50 1.99 -4.54 -3.01
CA PHE A 50 0.85 -3.78 -3.48
C PHE A 50 -0.10 -3.54 -2.31
N ASP A 51 -0.06 -2.33 -1.76
CA ASP A 51 -0.85 -1.91 -0.61
C ASP A 51 -1.35 -0.48 -0.80
N THR A 52 -2.24 -0.31 -1.77
CA THR A 52 -3.01 0.93 -1.91
C THR A 52 -4.38 0.80 -1.25
N ASN A 53 -5.00 1.93 -0.94
CA ASN A 53 -6.40 2.04 -0.49
C ASN A 53 -7.38 2.23 -1.66
N VAL A 54 -6.91 2.20 -2.91
CA VAL A 54 -7.74 2.30 -4.11
C VAL A 54 -8.51 1.00 -4.35
N LYS A 55 -9.78 1.12 -4.75
CA LYS A 55 -10.65 -0.02 -5.08
C LYS A 55 -10.74 -0.21 -6.59
N LYS A 56 -10.88 -1.46 -7.02
CA LYS A 56 -11.31 -1.79 -8.39
C LYS A 56 -12.77 -1.35 -8.58
N ASN A 57 -13.14 -0.91 -9.78
CA ASN A 57 -14.55 -0.62 -10.10
C ASN A 57 -15.39 -1.90 -9.90
N ASN A 58 -16.50 -1.81 -9.15
CA ASN A 58 -17.30 -2.95 -8.71
C ASN A 58 -16.51 -4.07 -8.00
N GLY A 59 -15.40 -3.72 -7.33
CA GLY A 59 -14.55 -4.67 -6.60
C GLY A 59 -14.06 -4.11 -5.27
N SER A 60 -13.17 -4.88 -4.64
CA SER A 60 -12.53 -4.54 -3.38
C SER A 60 -11.18 -3.83 -3.59
N VAL A 61 -10.58 -3.40 -2.48
CA VAL A 61 -9.18 -2.93 -2.46
C VAL A 61 -8.24 -4.09 -2.79
N PHE A 62 -8.50 -5.27 -2.21
CA PHE A 62 -7.71 -6.46 -2.49
C PHE A 62 -7.72 -6.82 -3.97
N ASP A 63 -8.86 -6.73 -4.66
CA ASP A 63 -8.94 -7.05 -6.10
C ASP A 63 -8.02 -6.16 -6.94
N TYR A 64 -7.92 -4.87 -6.61
CA TYR A 64 -7.02 -3.95 -7.29
C TYR A 64 -5.54 -4.31 -7.03
N ASN A 65 -5.18 -4.54 -5.76
CA ASN A 65 -3.81 -4.89 -5.38
C ASN A 65 -3.39 -6.24 -5.96
N TRP A 66 -4.28 -7.24 -5.91
CA TRP A 66 -4.07 -8.57 -6.44
C TRP A 66 -3.89 -8.55 -7.96
N GLU A 67 -4.78 -7.87 -8.69
CA GLU A 67 -4.69 -7.73 -10.15
C GLU A 67 -3.38 -7.07 -10.58
N ASN A 68 -2.98 -5.98 -9.93
CA ASN A 68 -1.70 -5.32 -10.25
C ASN A 68 -0.50 -6.20 -9.92
N CYS A 69 -0.58 -7.01 -8.85
CA CYS A 69 0.45 -8.01 -8.56
C CYS A 69 0.56 -9.05 -9.68
N GLN A 70 -0.57 -9.62 -10.11
CA GLN A 70 -0.61 -10.65 -11.16
C GLN A 70 -0.09 -10.09 -12.50
N ILE A 71 -0.53 -8.89 -12.88
CA ILE A 71 0.00 -8.19 -14.07
C ILE A 71 1.52 -8.03 -13.96
N GLY A 72 2.02 -7.61 -12.81
CA GLY A 72 3.47 -7.52 -12.56
C GLY A 72 4.17 -8.87 -12.76
N ALA A 73 3.65 -9.95 -12.16
CA ALA A 73 4.20 -11.30 -12.29
C ALA A 73 4.25 -11.74 -13.76
N GLU A 74 3.16 -11.59 -14.51
CA GLU A 74 3.07 -11.95 -15.93
C GLU A 74 4.02 -11.13 -16.81
N LEU A 75 4.09 -9.82 -16.59
CA LEU A 75 5.01 -8.92 -17.32
C LEU A 75 6.47 -9.32 -17.13
N PHE A 76 6.86 -9.68 -15.92
CA PHE A 76 8.22 -10.17 -15.68
C PHE A 76 8.40 -11.56 -16.28
N GLN A 77 7.47 -12.48 -16.06
CA GLN A 77 7.56 -13.85 -16.55
C GLN A 77 7.67 -13.95 -18.08
N GLY A 78 7.09 -12.99 -18.81
CA GLY A 78 7.09 -12.94 -20.27
C GLY A 78 8.42 -12.55 -20.93
N GLN A 79 9.47 -12.18 -20.18
CA GLN A 79 10.75 -11.80 -20.78
C GLN A 79 11.54 -13.04 -21.24
N SER A 80 12.15 -12.97 -22.42
CA SER A 80 12.89 -14.09 -22.99
C SER A 80 14.16 -14.41 -22.20
N GLY A 81 14.43 -15.71 -22.00
CA GLY A 81 15.65 -16.19 -21.34
C GLY A 81 15.64 -16.14 -19.81
N LEU A 82 14.51 -15.80 -19.17
CA LEU A 82 14.36 -15.90 -17.72
C LEU A 82 14.37 -17.36 -17.24
N LYS A 83 15.11 -17.60 -16.16
CA LYS A 83 15.20 -18.89 -15.45
C LYS A 83 14.60 -18.83 -14.05
N VAL A 84 13.81 -17.80 -13.78
CA VAL A 84 13.17 -17.57 -12.49
C VAL A 84 11.67 -17.55 -12.68
N GLU A 85 10.97 -17.92 -11.62
CA GLU A 85 9.51 -17.92 -11.56
C GLU A 85 9.04 -16.72 -10.76
N TYR A 86 7.90 -16.15 -11.13
CA TYR A 86 7.25 -15.03 -10.43
C TYR A 86 5.88 -15.45 -9.93
N TRP A 87 5.53 -15.06 -8.70
CA TRP A 87 4.20 -15.34 -8.15
C TRP A 87 3.78 -14.29 -7.12
N CYS A 88 2.48 -14.21 -6.89
CA CYS A 88 1.90 -13.35 -5.87
C CYS A 88 1.42 -14.16 -4.66
N GLU A 89 1.64 -13.62 -3.47
CA GLU A 89 1.04 -14.10 -2.22
C GLU A 89 0.19 -13.00 -1.60
N LYS A 90 -0.82 -13.39 -0.82
CA LYS A 90 -1.62 -12.45 -0.03
C LYS A 90 -0.85 -12.05 1.22
N GLY A 91 -0.94 -10.77 1.59
CA GLY A 91 -0.38 -10.21 2.82
C GLY A 91 0.93 -9.47 2.62
N PHE A 92 1.45 -8.94 3.73
CA PHE A 92 2.72 -8.22 3.75
C PHE A 92 3.91 -9.16 3.60
N TYR A 93 4.99 -8.65 3.02
CA TYR A 93 6.29 -9.28 3.16
C TYR A 93 6.71 -9.39 4.63
N ARG A 94 7.32 -10.52 4.99
CA ARG A 94 7.92 -10.79 6.29
C ARG A 94 9.32 -11.34 6.06
N GLU A 95 10.30 -10.73 6.71
CA GLU A 95 11.72 -11.15 6.69
C GLU A 95 11.95 -12.47 7.42
#